data_AF-A0A7C0YX18-F1
#
_entry.id   AF-A0A7C0YX18-F1
#
_cell.length_a   1.000
_cell.length_b   1.000
_cell.length_c   1.000
_cell.angle_alpha   90.00
_cell.angle_beta   90.00
_cell.angle_gamma   90.00
#
_symmetry.space_group_name_H-M   'P 1'
#
loop_
_entity.id
_entity.type
_entity.pdbx_description
1 polymer ?
#
loop_
_entity_poly.entity_id
_entity_poly.type
_entity_poly.pdbx_seq_one_letter_code
_entity_poly.pdbx_strand_id
1 'polypeptide(L)' 'MADEVQRQLEIIKQGCVEVIEEDELKRKLEFSISSNVPLTVKAGFDPSAP' A
#
# COMPACT_ATOMS: atom_id res chain seq x y z
N MET A 1 -14.19 3.73 8.12
CA MET A 1 -12.85 4.19 7.68
C MET A 1 -11.76 3.25 8.18
N ALA A 2 -11.67 3.01 9.49
CA ALA A 2 -10.68 2.07 10.06
C ALA A 2 -10.78 0.65 9.47
N ASP A 3 -11.99 0.14 9.25
CA ASP A 3 -12.19 -1.22 8.69
C ASP A 3 -11.68 -1.36 7.25
N GLU A 4 -11.83 -0.32 6.43
CA GLU A 4 -11.36 -0.34 5.03
C GLU A 4 -9.83 -0.22 4.96
N VAL A 5 -9.23 0.62 5.81
CA VAL A 5 -7.77 0.71 5.93
C VAL A 5 -7.18 -0.64 6.33
N GLN A 6 -7.78 -1.30 7.33
CA GLN A 6 -7.34 -2.61 7.80
C GLN A 6 -7.47 -3.67 6.70
N ARG A 7 -8.60 -3.70 5.99
CA ARG A 7 -8.83 -4.59 4.86
C ARG A 7 -7.77 -4.41 3.76
N GLN A 8 -7.48 -3.17 3.37
CA GLN A 8 -6.47 -2.89 2.34
C GLN A 8 -5.07 -3.27 2.80
N LEU A 9 -4.74 -3.02 4.07
CA LEU A 9 -3.46 -3.40 4.67
C LEU A 9 -3.27 -4.93 4.63
N GLU A 10 -4.31 -5.70 4.97
CA GLU A 10 -4.28 -7.17 4.91
C GLU A 10 -4.06 -7.68 3.49
N ILE A 11 -4.70 -7.07 2.49
CA ILE A 11 -4.50 -7.42 1.07
C ILE A 11 -3.06 -7.13 0.63
N ILE A 12 -2.50 -5.97 0.98
CA ILE A 12 -1.13 -5.59 0.61
C ILE A 12 -0.10 -6.54 1.26
N LYS A 13 -0.38 -6.99 2.49
CA LYS A 13 0.47 -7.94 3.21
C LYS A 13 0.42 -9.35 2.63
N GLN A 14 -0.63 -9.70 1.88
CA GLN A 14 -0.75 -11.04 1.31
C GLN A 14 0.35 -11.30 0.27
N GLY A 15 1.29 -12.21 0.60
CA GLY A 15 2.44 -12.52 -0.26
C GLY A 15 3.58 -11.50 -0.19
N CYS A 16 3.47 -10.50 0.69
CA CYS A 16 4.57 -9.61 1.02
C CYS A 16 5.56 -10.32 1.95
N VAL A 17 6.85 -10.25 1.65
CA VAL A 17 7.90 -10.80 2.53
C VAL A 17 8.03 -9.96 3.79
N GLU A 18 8.06 -8.64 3.63
CA GLU A 18 8.25 -7.69 4.72
C GLU A 18 7.71 -6.30 4.35
N VAL A 19 7.08 -5.63 5.31
CA VAL A 19 6.70 -4.22 5.22
C VAL A 19 7.58 -3.43 6.18
N ILE A 20 8.48 -2.60 5.64
CA ILE A 20 9.48 -1.87 6.44
C ILE A 20 8.82 -0.87 7.40
N GLU A 21 7.82 -0.11 6.94
CA GLU A 21 7.11 0.91 7.73
C GLU A 21 5.59 0.77 7.64
N GLU A 22 5.04 -0.19 8.40
CA GLU A 22 3.60 -0.50 8.37
C GLU A 22 2.71 0.66 8.87
N ASP A 23 3.12 1.34 9.93
CA ASP A 23 2.39 2.50 10.46
C ASP A 23 2.34 3.66 9.46
N GLU A 24 3.42 3.86 8.69
CA GLU A 24 3.46 4.89 7.64
C GLU A 24 2.53 4.52 6.48
N LEU A 25 2.55 3.26 6.03
CA LEU A 25 1.63 2.74 5.02
C LEU A 25 0.17 2.92 5.45
N LYS A 26 -0.15 2.62 6.72
CA LYS A 26 -1.49 2.81 7.27
C LYS A 26 -1.95 4.27 7.21
N ARG A 27 -1.10 5.22 7.62
CA ARG A 27 -1.40 6.66 7.53
C ARG A 27 -1.60 7.14 6.09
N LYS A 28 -0.81 6.61 5.15
CA LYS A 28 -0.96 6.88 3.72
C LYS A 28 -2.30 6.38 3.17
N LEU A 29 -2.73 5.17 3.57
CA LEU A 29 -4.04 4.62 3.20
C LEU A 29 -5.19 5.45 3.78
N GLU A 30 -5.11 5.84 5.06
CA GLU A 30 -6.09 6.73 5.69
C GLU A 30 -6.22 8.07 4.95
N PHE A 31 -5.09 8.69 4.61
CA PHE A 31 -5.05 9.92 3.83
C PHE A 31 -5.66 9.72 2.44
N SER A 32 -5.29 8.65 1.73
CA SER A 32 -5.78 8.36 0.38
C SER A 32 -7.30 8.19 0.34
N ILE A 33 -7.86 7.42 1.27
CA ILE A 33 -9.30 7.17 1.37
C ILE A 33 -10.05 8.46 1.74
N SER A 34 -9.55 9.22 2.72
CA SER A 34 -10.21 10.43 3.20
C SER A 34 -10.16 11.60 2.20
N SER A 35 -9.07 11.72 1.44
CA SER A 35 -8.89 12.75 0.41
C SER A 35 -9.38 12.35 -0.98
N ASN A 36 -9.74 11.07 -1.17
CA ASN A 36 -10.05 10.47 -2.47
C ASN A 36 -8.92 10.66 -3.51
N VAL A 37 -7.67 10.71 -3.04
CA VAL A 37 -6.46 10.82 -3.87
C VAL A 37 -5.71 9.49 -3.82
N PRO A 38 -5.44 8.81 -4.95
CA PRO A 38 -4.75 7.53 -4.95
C PRO A 38 -3.28 7.66 -4.54
N LEU A 39 -2.73 6.59 -3.94
CA LEU A 39 -1.30 6.50 -3.63
C LEU A 39 -0.47 6.35 -4.90
N THR A 40 0.67 7.03 -4.95
CA THR A 40 1.67 6.82 -6.01
C THR A 40 2.54 5.63 -5.63
N VAL A 41 2.55 4.60 -6.47
CA VAL A 41 3.37 3.39 -6.28
C VAL A 41 4.51 3.41 -7.29
N LYS A 42 5.73 3.17 -6.82
CA LYS A 42 6.93 3.06 -7.67
C LYS A 42 7.45 1.63 -7.62
N ALA A 43 7.57 1.01 -8.78
CA ALA A 43 8.17 -0.32 -8.95
C ALA A 43 9.17 -0.26 -10.10
N GLY A 44 10.33 -0.90 -9.91
CA GLY A 44 11.32 -1.10 -10.96
C GLY A 44 11.17 -2.49 -11.55
N PHE A 45 11.19 -2.58 -12.87
CA PHE A 45 11.19 -3.84 -13.61
C PHE A 45 12.47 -3.91 -14.44
N ASP A 46 13.05 -5.10 -14.56
CA ASP A 46 14.23 -5.32 -15.40
C ASP A 46 13.83 -5.19 -16.88
N PRO A 47 14.40 -4.26 -17.66
CA PRO A 47 14.06 -4.08 -19.07
C PRO A 47 14.55 -5.25 -19.96
N SER A 48 15.36 -6.17 -19.44
CA SER A 48 15.96 -7.26 -20.20
C SER A 48 15.12 -8.54 -20.29
N ALA A 49 13.97 -8.63 -19.59
CA ALA A 49 13.08 -9.79 -19.62
C ALA A 49 11.59 -9.39 -19.81
N PRO A 50 10.82 -10.10 -20.68
CA PRO A 50 9.41 -9.84 -20.96
C PRO A 50 8.43 -10.38 -19.92
#